data_AF-X7Z556-F1
#
_entry.id   AF-X7Z556-F1
#
_cell.length_a   1.000
_cell.length_b   1.000
_cell.length_c   1.000
_cell.angle_alpha   90.00
_cell.angle_beta   90.00
_cell.angle_gamma   90.00
#
_symmetry.space_group_name_H-M   'P 1'
#
loop_
_entity.id
_entity.type
_entity.pdbx_description
1 polymer ?
#
loop_
_entity_poly.entity_id
_entity_poly.type
_entity_poly.pdbx_seq_one_letter_code
_entity_poly.pdbx_strand_id
1 'polypeptide(L)'
;MREVADRLPTASPNARPFSSQQKDMNTEAHYRVDTVETVDVSDGLAELAAINFDQLDGEEILQKASSAVATLTPCRVEAAYRCVDGMLTGPPGESHRPDLESQLAECHTDGPVALADARWAWAYALRGQDSVHGYLVVSASEPPTRAHCLLLTLLAQKTGAALACAQVRARGAGLARKLDETQARLQDAQRRLRQRATMHEMFVGVLASGAGEHGIATALHQVTGLPVSVEDRFGNLLAWAGPNQPQPYPKPDRNSRERLLKTLAVRSNAMRIKERVAILVRSRAAVLGVLSLIDPELRAQNEQVEALEYASTILAMELFRRRSLAETELALRRELLEDLLTGTDVAGAYARAEALGHDLHGPTM
;
A
#
# COMPACT_ATOMS: atom_id res chain seq x y z
N MET A 1 14.21 -57.19 33.96
CA MET A 1 14.32 -58.58 33.47
C MET A 1 14.01 -58.56 31.98
N ARG A 2 14.83 -58.94 31.00
CA ARG A 2 16.14 -59.59 30.83
C ARG A 2 16.51 -59.14 29.39
N GLU A 3 17.55 -58.36 29.12
CA GLU A 3 18.95 -58.78 28.96
C GLU A 3 19.10 -60.19 28.38
N VAL A 4 19.41 -60.27 27.08
CA VAL A 4 20.02 -61.45 26.46
C VAL A 4 21.25 -60.96 25.73
N ALA A 5 22.36 -61.10 26.43
CA ALA A 5 23.70 -61.01 25.90
C ALA A 5 24.06 -62.28 25.13
N ASP A 6 25.09 -62.09 24.31
CA ASP A 6 26.22 -63.01 24.14
C ASP A 6 26.16 -64.02 22.99
N ARG A 7 27.17 -63.90 22.10
CA ARG A 7 28.03 -64.99 21.60
C ARG A 7 29.01 -64.47 20.55
N LEU A 8 30.17 -64.05 21.01
CA LEU A 8 31.44 -64.27 20.30
C LEU A 8 31.89 -65.72 20.50
N PRO A 9 32.62 -66.31 19.54
CA PRO A 9 33.57 -67.37 19.84
C PRO A 9 35.01 -66.91 19.62
N THR A 10 35.82 -67.48 20.51
CA THR A 10 37.22 -67.29 20.82
C THR A 10 38.21 -67.90 19.82
N ALA A 11 39.40 -67.32 19.83
CA ALA A 11 40.65 -67.76 19.21
C ALA A 11 41.14 -69.15 19.66
N SER A 12 42.09 -69.73 18.90
CA SER A 12 43.32 -70.47 19.34
C SER A 12 43.99 -71.23 18.14
N PRO A 13 45.20 -71.83 18.26
CA PRO A 13 46.48 -71.20 17.91
C PRO A 13 47.44 -72.16 17.14
N ASN A 14 48.69 -71.76 16.91
CA ASN A 14 49.93 -72.54 16.62
C ASN A 14 50.69 -71.99 15.41
N ALA A 15 52.01 -71.94 15.32
CA ALA A 15 53.12 -72.08 16.26
C ALA A 15 54.39 -71.57 15.50
N ARG A 16 55.39 -71.12 16.28
CA ARG A 16 56.66 -70.44 15.93
C ARG A 16 57.71 -71.36 15.22
N PRO A 17 59.01 -70.99 15.10
CA PRO A 17 59.68 -69.80 14.51
C PRO A 17 60.84 -70.19 13.56
N PHE A 18 61.42 -69.23 12.81
CA PHE A 18 62.88 -69.21 12.55
C PHE A 18 63.36 -67.77 12.31
N SER A 19 64.37 -67.37 13.09
CA SER A 19 65.28 -66.23 12.87
C SER A 19 66.15 -66.54 11.63
N SER A 20 66.70 -65.63 10.83
CA SER A 20 67.50 -64.44 11.18
C SER A 20 67.73 -63.57 9.94
N GLN A 21 67.83 -62.26 10.15
CA GLN A 21 68.74 -61.31 9.49
C GLN A 21 68.83 -61.30 7.95
N GLN A 22 68.33 -60.23 7.31
CA GLN A 22 69.16 -59.39 6.44
C GLN A 22 68.46 -58.04 6.15
N LYS A 23 69.06 -56.98 6.70
CA LYS A 23 69.17 -55.59 6.18
C LYS A 23 67.95 -54.67 6.10
N ASP A 24 68.06 -53.68 6.98
CA ASP A 24 67.56 -52.31 6.93
C ASP A 24 67.63 -51.65 5.56
N MET A 25 66.57 -50.89 5.25
CA MET A 25 66.51 -49.56 4.61
C MET A 25 65.28 -49.44 3.72
N ASN A 26 64.09 -49.27 4.30
CA ASN A 26 63.00 -48.54 3.63
C ASN A 26 61.92 -48.07 4.63
N THR A 27 62.22 -47.07 5.46
CA THR A 27 61.27 -46.51 6.44
C THR A 27 61.19 -44.97 6.42
N GLU A 28 61.39 -44.33 5.26
CA GLU A 28 61.26 -42.86 5.16
C GLU A 28 60.20 -42.35 4.16
N ALA A 29 59.45 -43.23 3.50
CA ALA A 29 58.46 -42.80 2.50
C ALA A 29 57.00 -42.69 3.00
N HIS A 30 56.68 -43.08 4.24
CA HIS A 30 55.28 -43.17 4.74
C HIS A 30 54.85 -42.08 5.74
N TYR A 31 55.74 -41.17 6.16
CA TYR A 31 55.41 -40.11 7.13
C TYR A 31 55.07 -38.75 6.48
N ARG A 32 55.41 -38.57 5.20
CA ARG A 32 55.36 -37.27 4.52
C ARG A 32 54.04 -36.99 3.78
N VAL A 33 53.19 -38.00 3.61
CA VAL A 33 51.88 -37.88 2.93
C VAL A 33 50.79 -37.45 3.93
N ASP A 34 50.80 -37.97 5.16
CA ASP A 34 49.80 -37.60 6.18
C ASP A 34 50.00 -36.19 6.76
N THR A 35 51.24 -35.69 6.85
CA THR A 35 51.53 -34.36 7.42
C THR A 35 51.19 -33.21 6.47
N VAL A 36 51.27 -33.42 5.15
CA VAL A 36 50.91 -32.39 4.16
C VAL A 36 49.38 -32.33 4.00
N GLU A 37 48.68 -33.47 3.94
CA GLU A 37 47.21 -33.48 3.89
C GLU A 37 46.57 -32.93 5.19
N THR A 38 47.18 -33.15 6.36
CA THR A 38 46.64 -32.63 7.64
C THR A 38 46.83 -31.12 7.82
N VAL A 39 47.94 -30.56 7.31
CA VAL A 39 48.17 -29.10 7.33
C VAL A 39 47.23 -28.38 6.35
N ASP A 40 47.05 -28.94 5.16
CA ASP A 40 46.14 -28.42 4.11
C ASP A 40 44.66 -28.38 4.59
N VAL A 41 44.22 -29.42 5.32
CA VAL A 41 42.88 -29.45 5.95
C VAL A 41 42.71 -28.39 7.03
N SER A 42 43.73 -28.16 7.86
CA SER A 42 43.66 -27.17 8.94
C SER A 42 43.57 -25.74 8.40
N ASP A 43 44.35 -25.44 7.37
CA ASP A 43 44.34 -24.14 6.71
C ASP A 43 43.00 -23.91 5.98
N GLY A 44 42.48 -24.91 5.26
CA GLY A 44 41.16 -24.83 4.64
C GLY A 44 40.00 -24.65 5.64
N LEU A 45 40.08 -25.25 6.84
CA LEU A 45 39.09 -25.02 7.90
C LEU A 45 39.17 -23.60 8.48
N ALA A 46 40.37 -23.03 8.62
CA ALA A 46 40.55 -21.65 9.07
C ALA A 46 39.98 -20.65 8.06
N GLU A 47 40.23 -20.87 6.76
CA GLU A 47 39.63 -20.07 5.69
C GLU A 47 38.10 -20.19 5.69
N LEU A 48 37.55 -21.41 5.81
CA LEU A 48 36.12 -21.63 5.88
C LEU A 48 35.48 -20.93 7.10
N ALA A 49 36.16 -20.94 8.24
CA ALA A 49 35.73 -20.23 9.44
C ALA A 49 35.68 -18.72 9.21
N ALA A 50 36.67 -18.15 8.51
CA ALA A 50 36.78 -16.72 8.20
C ALA A 50 35.70 -16.19 7.23
N ILE A 51 35.04 -17.06 6.46
CA ILE A 51 33.94 -16.66 5.56
C ILE A 51 32.77 -16.16 6.41
N ASN A 52 32.43 -14.87 6.31
CA ASN A 52 31.25 -14.29 6.96
C ASN A 52 30.11 -14.02 5.96
N PHE A 53 28.88 -14.42 6.26
CA PHE A 53 27.68 -14.14 5.46
C PHE A 53 26.71 -13.14 6.12
N ASP A 54 27.11 -12.52 7.23
CA ASP A 54 26.27 -11.58 7.97
C ASP A 54 25.78 -10.43 7.09
N GLN A 55 24.48 -10.13 7.22
CA GLN A 55 23.78 -9.05 6.52
C GLN A 55 23.77 -9.11 4.98
N LEU A 56 24.45 -10.09 4.37
CA LEU A 56 24.42 -10.26 2.93
C LEU A 56 23.04 -10.68 2.43
N ASP A 57 22.70 -10.25 1.23
CA ASP A 57 21.53 -10.74 0.52
C ASP A 57 21.77 -12.12 -0.12
N GLY A 58 20.73 -12.74 -0.68
CA GLY A 58 20.85 -14.08 -1.23
C GLY A 58 21.80 -14.21 -2.43
N GLU A 59 21.99 -13.14 -3.20
CA GLU A 59 22.91 -13.13 -4.35
C GLU A 59 24.35 -12.95 -3.89
N GLU A 60 24.59 -12.02 -2.97
CA GLU A 60 25.88 -11.80 -2.34
C GLU A 60 26.38 -13.05 -1.60
N ILE A 61 25.47 -13.78 -0.93
CA ILE A 61 25.78 -15.05 -0.27
C ILE A 61 26.27 -16.10 -1.29
N LEU A 62 25.55 -16.27 -2.40
CA LEU A 62 25.95 -17.23 -3.44
C LEU A 62 27.27 -16.83 -4.10
N GLN A 63 27.45 -15.54 -4.43
CA GLN A 63 28.69 -15.05 -5.02
C GLN A 63 29.90 -15.27 -4.12
N LYS A 64 29.72 -15.04 -2.81
CA LYS A 64 30.77 -15.27 -1.82
C LYS A 64 31.06 -16.76 -1.62
N ALA A 65 30.04 -17.61 -1.61
CA ALA A 65 30.21 -19.06 -1.57
C ALA A 65 30.95 -19.57 -2.80
N SER A 66 30.59 -19.09 -4.00
CA SER A 66 31.25 -19.47 -5.25
C SER A 66 32.74 -19.09 -5.27
N SER A 67 33.07 -17.87 -4.79
CA SER A 67 34.46 -17.43 -4.64
C SER A 67 35.22 -18.33 -3.65
N ALA A 68 34.58 -18.71 -2.55
CA ALA A 68 35.21 -19.57 -1.53
C ALA A 68 35.53 -20.98 -2.02
N VAL A 69 34.73 -21.55 -2.94
CA VAL A 69 35.05 -22.86 -3.56
C VAL A 69 36.42 -22.83 -4.25
N ALA A 70 36.71 -21.75 -4.98
CA ALA A 70 37.96 -21.59 -5.71
C ALA A 70 39.18 -21.36 -4.79
N THR A 71 38.96 -20.84 -3.57
CA THR A 71 40.02 -20.68 -2.56
C THR A 71 40.25 -21.98 -1.78
N LEU A 72 39.18 -22.65 -1.37
CA LEU A 72 39.23 -23.82 -0.48
C LEU A 72 39.55 -25.13 -1.20
N THR A 73 39.36 -25.20 -2.53
CA THR A 73 39.48 -26.45 -3.30
C THR A 73 39.93 -26.20 -4.73
N PRO A 74 40.49 -27.22 -5.42
CA PRO A 74 40.77 -27.15 -6.85
C PRO A 74 39.50 -27.26 -7.74
N CYS A 75 38.30 -27.27 -7.16
CA CYS A 75 37.06 -27.40 -7.92
C CYS A 75 36.65 -26.07 -8.56
N ARG A 76 35.97 -26.15 -9.70
CA ARG A 76 35.36 -25.01 -10.39
C ARG A 76 33.87 -24.97 -10.09
N VAL A 77 33.33 -23.77 -9.87
CA VAL A 77 31.87 -23.57 -9.77
C VAL A 77 31.28 -23.48 -11.17
N GLU A 78 30.30 -24.33 -11.44
CA GLU A 78 29.60 -24.40 -12.73
C GLU A 78 28.27 -23.68 -12.74
N ALA A 79 27.60 -23.63 -11.58
CA ALA A 79 26.38 -22.88 -11.36
C ALA A 79 26.13 -22.70 -9.85
N ALA A 80 25.48 -21.60 -9.49
CA ALA A 80 24.99 -21.36 -8.13
C ALA A 80 23.51 -20.95 -8.20
N TYR A 81 22.62 -21.81 -7.72
CA TYR A 81 21.18 -21.54 -7.77
C TYR A 81 20.64 -21.17 -6.40
N ARG A 82 19.73 -20.21 -6.36
CA ARG A 82 18.86 -19.91 -5.22
C ARG A 82 17.48 -20.52 -5.46
N CYS A 83 16.87 -21.10 -4.45
CA CYS A 83 15.48 -21.54 -4.52
C CYS A 83 14.56 -20.43 -4.01
N VAL A 84 13.75 -19.85 -4.90
CA VAL A 84 12.75 -18.83 -4.57
C VAL A 84 11.38 -19.36 -4.97
N ASP A 85 10.48 -19.51 -4.00
CA ASP A 85 9.12 -20.03 -4.19
C ASP A 85 9.07 -21.39 -4.95
N GLY A 86 10.06 -22.25 -4.71
CA GLY A 86 10.16 -23.58 -5.34
C GLY A 86 10.82 -23.59 -6.72
N MET A 87 11.22 -22.43 -7.23
CA MET A 87 11.91 -22.30 -8.51
C MET A 87 13.41 -22.02 -8.30
N LEU A 88 14.25 -22.66 -9.11
CA LEU A 88 15.69 -22.38 -9.14
C LEU A 88 15.95 -21.10 -9.94
N THR A 89 16.59 -20.13 -9.31
CA THR A 89 17.00 -18.86 -9.90
C THR A 89 18.51 -18.75 -9.80
N GLY A 90 19.21 -18.69 -10.93
CA GLY A 90 20.64 -18.38 -10.97
C GLY A 90 20.91 -16.89 -10.73
N PRO A 91 22.17 -16.49 -10.46
CA PRO A 91 22.58 -15.10 -10.41
C PRO A 91 22.26 -14.35 -11.72
N PRO A 92 22.00 -13.05 -11.64
CA PRO A 92 21.69 -12.24 -12.81
C PRO A 92 22.86 -12.25 -13.82
N GLY A 93 22.54 -12.57 -15.08
CA GLY A 93 23.51 -12.65 -16.18
C GLY A 93 24.04 -14.05 -16.50
N GLU A 94 23.71 -15.06 -15.69
CA GLU A 94 24.03 -16.45 -15.99
C GLU A 94 23.00 -17.02 -17.00
N SER A 95 23.48 -17.75 -18.01
CA SER A 95 22.61 -18.35 -19.02
C SER A 95 21.81 -19.50 -18.41
N HIS A 96 20.50 -19.54 -18.65
CA HIS A 96 19.64 -20.65 -18.21
C HIS A 96 20.13 -21.99 -18.76
N ARG A 97 20.20 -23.00 -17.89
CA ARG A 97 20.66 -24.36 -18.21
C ARG A 97 19.55 -25.35 -17.86
N PRO A 98 18.52 -25.50 -18.70
CA PRO A 98 17.32 -26.26 -18.36
C PRO A 98 17.62 -27.74 -18.06
N ASP A 99 18.63 -28.32 -18.71
CA ASP A 99 19.04 -29.71 -18.47
C ASP A 99 19.65 -29.92 -17.07
N LEU A 100 20.34 -28.88 -16.55
CA LEU A 100 20.90 -28.88 -15.20
C LEU A 100 19.82 -28.57 -14.16
N GLU A 101 18.97 -27.59 -14.44
CA GLU A 101 17.84 -27.21 -13.58
C GLU A 101 16.85 -28.36 -13.39
N SER A 102 16.60 -29.15 -14.44
CA SER A 102 15.74 -30.34 -14.36
C SER A 102 16.34 -31.44 -13.45
N GLN A 103 17.65 -31.71 -13.56
CA GLN A 103 18.33 -32.67 -12.67
C GLN A 103 18.28 -32.23 -11.19
N LEU A 104 18.42 -30.93 -10.93
CA LEU A 104 18.41 -30.37 -9.58
C LEU A 104 17.00 -30.28 -8.97
N ALA A 105 15.97 -30.09 -9.79
CA ALA A 105 14.58 -30.07 -9.34
C ALA A 105 14.14 -31.40 -8.72
N GLU A 106 14.70 -32.52 -9.19
CA GLU A 106 14.43 -33.87 -8.69
C GLU A 106 15.28 -34.24 -7.46
N CYS A 107 16.44 -33.60 -7.29
CA CYS A 107 17.43 -33.95 -6.27
C CYS A 107 17.33 -33.05 -5.04
N HIS A 108 16.53 -33.40 -4.03
CA HIS A 108 16.47 -32.63 -2.76
C HIS A 108 17.72 -32.78 -1.87
N THR A 109 18.73 -33.54 -2.29
CA THR A 109 19.98 -33.86 -1.56
C THR A 109 21.19 -33.56 -2.42
N ASP A 110 22.36 -33.58 -1.79
CA ASP A 110 23.64 -33.58 -2.50
C ASP A 110 23.69 -34.79 -3.43
N GLY A 111 24.30 -34.63 -4.61
CA GLY A 111 24.33 -35.71 -5.58
C GLY A 111 25.19 -35.45 -6.82
N PRO A 112 25.54 -36.51 -7.56
CA PRO A 112 26.26 -36.38 -8.82
C PRO A 112 25.38 -35.71 -9.88
N VAL A 113 25.99 -34.92 -10.75
CA VAL A 113 25.31 -34.23 -11.85
C VAL A 113 26.03 -34.49 -13.17
N ALA A 114 25.29 -34.68 -14.25
CA ALA A 114 25.86 -34.83 -15.57
C ALA A 114 26.11 -33.46 -16.22
N LEU A 115 27.38 -33.17 -16.54
CA LEU A 115 27.80 -32.01 -17.31
C LEU A 115 28.56 -32.47 -18.55
N ALA A 116 28.29 -31.86 -19.71
CA ALA A 116 28.86 -32.29 -20.99
C ALA A 116 30.40 -32.27 -21.03
N ASP A 117 31.02 -31.34 -20.30
CA ASP A 117 32.46 -31.05 -20.37
C ASP A 117 33.25 -31.49 -19.11
N ALA A 118 32.62 -32.16 -18.14
CA ALA A 118 33.27 -32.52 -16.87
C ALA A 118 33.29 -34.03 -16.62
N ARG A 119 34.44 -34.56 -16.21
CA ARG A 119 34.60 -35.97 -15.79
C ARG A 119 34.04 -36.25 -14.40
N TRP A 120 33.96 -35.21 -13.57
CA TRP A 120 33.38 -35.26 -12.24
C TRP A 120 32.62 -33.95 -11.99
N ALA A 121 31.37 -34.07 -11.53
CA ALA A 121 30.57 -32.94 -11.10
C ALA A 121 29.60 -33.36 -9.99
N TRP A 122 29.38 -32.45 -9.06
CA TRP A 122 28.57 -32.69 -7.88
C TRP A 122 27.76 -31.45 -7.53
N ALA A 123 26.49 -31.64 -7.19
CA ALA A 123 25.64 -30.61 -6.63
C ALA A 123 25.62 -30.74 -5.11
N TYR A 124 25.94 -29.65 -4.43
CA TYR A 124 25.78 -29.51 -2.99
C TYR A 124 24.50 -28.74 -2.71
N ALA A 125 23.57 -29.36 -1.99
CA ALA A 125 22.32 -28.72 -1.59
C ALA A 125 22.59 -27.73 -0.44
N LEU A 126 22.23 -26.47 -0.67
CA LEU A 126 22.37 -25.39 0.31
C LEU A 126 21.19 -25.45 1.27
N ARG A 127 21.32 -26.27 2.31
CA ARG A 127 20.22 -26.58 3.24
C ARG A 127 20.16 -25.61 4.41
N GLY A 128 18.95 -25.18 4.74
CA GLY A 128 18.59 -24.67 6.06
C GLY A 128 18.02 -25.79 6.94
N GLN A 129 17.45 -25.45 8.10
CA GLN A 129 16.87 -26.42 9.03
C GLN A 129 15.77 -27.28 8.40
N ASP A 130 14.89 -26.68 7.58
CA ASP A 130 13.65 -27.34 7.11
C ASP A 130 13.53 -27.45 5.59
N SER A 131 14.46 -26.89 4.80
CA SER A 131 14.36 -26.88 3.33
C SER A 131 15.69 -26.62 2.63
N VAL A 132 15.72 -26.94 1.33
CA VAL A 132 16.82 -26.56 0.42
C VAL A 132 16.58 -25.15 -0.08
N HIS A 133 17.56 -24.27 0.14
CA HIS A 133 17.49 -22.85 -0.22
C HIS A 133 18.27 -22.55 -1.52
N GLY A 134 18.92 -23.56 -2.10
CA GLY A 134 19.71 -23.43 -3.31
C GLY A 134 20.61 -24.63 -3.57
N TYR A 135 21.41 -24.54 -4.63
CA TYR A 135 22.43 -25.53 -4.98
C TYR A 135 23.72 -24.84 -5.39
N LEU A 136 24.85 -25.45 -5.04
CA LEU A 136 26.15 -25.10 -5.56
C LEU A 136 26.67 -26.28 -6.37
N VAL A 137 26.79 -26.10 -7.69
CA VAL A 137 27.26 -27.13 -8.60
C VAL A 137 28.73 -26.90 -8.87
N VAL A 138 29.55 -27.89 -8.56
CA VAL A 138 30.99 -27.84 -8.76
C VAL A 138 31.47 -28.97 -9.65
N SER A 139 32.53 -28.71 -10.41
CA SER A 139 33.19 -29.67 -11.28
C SER A 139 34.69 -29.73 -10.98
N ALA A 140 35.31 -30.85 -11.35
CA ALA A 140 36.76 -31.01 -11.28
C ALA A 140 37.24 -31.96 -12.39
N SER A 141 38.48 -31.76 -12.84
CA SER A 141 39.11 -32.64 -13.85
C SER A 141 39.41 -34.04 -13.30
N GLU A 142 39.65 -34.13 -11.98
CA GLU A 142 39.84 -35.37 -11.22
C GLU A 142 38.98 -35.32 -9.94
N PRO A 143 38.54 -36.47 -9.41
CA PRO A 143 37.74 -36.50 -8.17
C PRO A 143 38.48 -35.84 -6.98
N PRO A 144 37.84 -34.89 -6.26
CA PRO A 144 38.47 -34.23 -5.13
C PRO A 144 38.74 -35.19 -3.97
N THR A 145 39.75 -34.87 -3.16
CA THR A 145 40.08 -35.62 -1.94
C THR A 145 38.96 -35.55 -0.91
N ARG A 146 38.96 -36.48 0.04
CA ARG A 146 37.96 -36.53 1.12
C ARG A 146 37.93 -35.23 1.96
N ALA A 147 39.10 -34.62 2.16
CA ALA A 147 39.27 -33.34 2.80
C ALA A 147 38.51 -32.21 2.08
N HIS A 148 38.73 -32.06 0.77
CA HIS A 148 38.03 -31.07 -0.05
C HIS A 148 36.51 -31.32 -0.07
N CYS A 149 36.07 -32.57 -0.16
CA CYS A 149 34.64 -32.91 -0.05
C CYS A 149 34.03 -32.48 1.28
N LEU A 150 34.76 -32.62 2.40
CA LEU A 150 34.32 -32.15 3.72
C LEU A 150 34.19 -30.62 3.75
N LEU A 151 35.19 -29.89 3.24
CA LEU A 151 35.16 -28.42 3.17
C LEU A 151 33.98 -27.92 2.33
N LEU A 152 33.73 -28.53 1.16
CA LEU A 152 32.58 -28.19 0.31
C LEU A 152 31.24 -28.46 1.02
N THR A 153 31.15 -29.58 1.76
CA THR A 153 29.95 -29.91 2.54
C THR A 153 29.70 -28.88 3.64
N LEU A 154 30.74 -28.49 4.39
CA LEU A 154 30.64 -27.48 5.44
C LEU A 154 30.32 -26.09 4.89
N LEU A 155 30.92 -25.73 3.75
CA LEU A 155 30.62 -24.49 3.04
C LEU A 155 29.15 -24.48 2.61
N ALA A 156 28.66 -25.56 1.99
CA ALA A 156 27.27 -25.68 1.56
C ALA A 156 26.28 -25.57 2.73
N GLN A 157 26.59 -26.17 3.88
CA GLN A 157 25.79 -26.03 5.11
C GLN A 157 25.77 -24.58 5.61
N LYS A 158 26.94 -23.93 5.69
CA LYS A 158 27.07 -22.54 6.16
C LYS A 158 26.34 -21.57 5.23
N THR A 159 26.48 -21.76 3.92
CA THR A 159 25.79 -20.99 2.88
C THR A 159 24.28 -21.23 2.93
N GLY A 160 23.82 -22.48 3.10
CA GLY A 160 22.41 -22.82 3.25
C GLY A 160 21.75 -22.15 4.46
N ALA A 161 22.41 -22.15 5.62
CA ALA A 161 21.94 -21.44 6.80
C ALA A 161 21.87 -19.91 6.58
N ALA A 162 22.88 -19.34 5.91
CA ALA A 162 22.89 -17.92 5.59
C ALA A 162 21.74 -17.53 4.64
N LEU A 163 21.46 -18.33 3.61
CA LEU A 163 20.34 -18.13 2.68
C LEU A 163 18.99 -18.19 3.40
N ALA A 164 18.81 -19.13 4.34
CA ALA A 164 17.62 -19.21 5.17
C ALA A 164 17.40 -17.92 5.98
N CYS A 165 18.45 -17.44 6.66
CA CYS A 165 18.41 -16.19 7.40
C CYS A 165 18.10 -14.99 6.50
N ALA A 166 18.71 -14.91 5.32
CA ALA A 166 18.46 -13.85 4.35
C ALA A 166 17.02 -13.87 3.83
N GLN A 167 16.44 -15.04 3.57
CA GLN A 167 15.05 -15.19 3.14
C GLN A 167 14.07 -14.70 4.22
N VAL A 168 14.31 -15.05 5.49
CA VAL A 168 13.50 -14.56 6.61
C VAL A 168 13.57 -13.03 6.72
N ARG A 169 14.77 -12.44 6.60
CA ARG A 169 14.94 -10.98 6.60
C ARG A 169 14.21 -10.31 5.44
N ALA A 170 14.36 -10.84 4.22
CA ALA A 170 13.71 -10.29 3.03
C ALA A 170 12.18 -10.34 3.14
N ARG A 171 11.63 -11.46 3.64
CA ARG A 171 10.18 -11.59 3.93
C ARG A 171 9.72 -10.59 4.98
N GLY A 172 10.47 -10.44 6.07
CA GLY A 172 10.18 -9.47 7.13
C GLY A 172 10.14 -8.03 6.60
N ALA A 173 11.14 -7.63 5.82
CA ALA A 173 11.17 -6.31 5.19
C ALA A 173 10.01 -6.09 4.20
N GLY A 174 9.66 -7.11 3.41
CA GLY A 174 8.53 -7.06 2.49
C GLY A 174 7.18 -6.89 3.20
N LEU A 175 6.96 -7.62 4.30
CA LEU A 175 5.75 -7.50 5.12
C LEU A 175 5.66 -6.13 5.81
N ALA A 176 6.77 -5.64 6.37
CA ALA A 176 6.83 -4.31 6.99
C ALA A 176 6.43 -3.22 5.98
N ARG A 177 7.03 -3.24 4.78
CA ARG A 177 6.67 -2.30 3.70
C ARG A 177 5.20 -2.38 3.32
N LYS A 178 4.65 -3.58 3.20
CA LYS A 178 3.23 -3.78 2.87
C LYS A 178 2.32 -3.23 3.96
N LEU A 179 2.69 -3.42 5.23
CA LEU A 179 1.97 -2.87 6.37
C LEU A 179 1.99 -1.33 6.33
N ASP A 180 3.15 -0.72 6.12
CA ASP A 180 3.28 0.74 6.01
C ASP A 180 2.44 1.32 4.87
N GLU A 181 2.46 0.68 3.69
CA GLU A 181 1.64 1.08 2.54
C GLU A 181 0.14 1.00 2.85
N THR A 182 -0.31 -0.10 3.46
CA THR A 182 -1.72 -0.25 3.84
C THR A 182 -2.14 0.74 4.91
N GLN A 183 -1.27 1.01 5.89
CA GLN A 183 -1.52 1.96 6.96
C GLN A 183 -1.64 3.39 6.42
N ALA A 184 -0.76 3.79 5.51
CA ALA A 184 -0.84 5.09 4.85
C ALA A 184 -2.17 5.27 4.09
N ARG A 185 -2.61 4.24 3.34
CA ARG A 185 -3.89 4.27 2.62
C ARG A 185 -5.10 4.37 3.55
N LEU A 186 -5.08 3.66 4.68
CA LEU A 186 -6.15 3.71 5.67
C LEU A 186 -6.23 5.09 6.35
N GLN A 187 -5.09 5.66 6.75
CA GLN A 187 -5.05 6.98 7.37
C GLN A 187 -5.57 8.08 6.42
N ASP A 188 -5.23 7.98 5.14
CA ASP A 188 -5.68 8.90 4.10
C ASP A 188 -7.20 8.77 3.85
N ALA A 189 -7.72 7.55 3.76
CA ALA A 189 -9.16 7.30 3.68
C ALA A 189 -9.93 7.82 4.91
N GLN A 190 -9.39 7.60 6.12
CA GLN A 190 -9.97 8.08 7.37
C GLN A 190 -10.00 9.61 7.44
N ARG A 191 -8.93 10.27 6.98
CA ARG A 191 -8.85 11.74 6.91
C ARG A 191 -9.94 12.30 6.00
N ARG A 192 -10.08 11.75 4.80
CA ARG A 192 -11.14 12.15 3.85
C ARG A 192 -12.54 11.97 4.41
N LEU A 193 -12.82 10.84 5.05
CA LEU A 193 -14.13 10.57 5.65
C LEU A 193 -14.46 11.55 6.78
N ARG A 194 -13.50 11.82 7.67
CA ARG A 194 -13.68 12.81 8.74
C ARG A 194 -13.95 14.20 8.19
N GLN A 195 -13.17 14.63 7.19
CA GLN A 195 -13.33 15.95 6.57
C GLN A 195 -14.74 16.10 5.97
N ARG A 196 -15.23 15.05 5.29
CA ARG A 196 -16.59 15.03 4.72
C ARG A 196 -17.69 15.05 5.80
N ALA A 197 -17.50 14.31 6.89
CA ALA A 197 -18.44 14.31 8.02
C ALA A 197 -18.49 15.69 8.72
N THR A 198 -17.34 16.31 8.99
CA THR A 198 -17.28 17.64 9.60
C THR A 198 -17.93 18.69 8.71
N MET A 199 -17.69 18.66 7.39
CA MET A 199 -18.42 19.52 6.45
C MET A 199 -19.93 19.29 6.53
N HIS A 200 -20.37 18.03 6.50
CA HIS A 200 -21.79 17.68 6.60
C HIS A 200 -22.43 18.25 7.88
N GLU A 201 -21.83 18.02 9.04
CA GLU A 201 -22.32 18.50 10.34
C GLU A 201 -22.42 20.03 10.39
N MET A 202 -21.41 20.77 9.89
CA MET A 202 -21.45 22.23 9.85
C MET A 202 -22.63 22.75 9.03
N PHE A 203 -22.86 22.22 7.83
CA PHE A 203 -23.97 22.66 6.98
C PHE A 203 -25.34 22.23 7.52
N VAL A 204 -25.44 21.06 8.16
CA VAL A 204 -26.67 20.63 8.85
C VAL A 204 -26.97 21.56 10.04
N GLY A 205 -25.96 21.95 10.81
CA GLY A 205 -26.12 22.91 11.91
C GLY A 205 -26.66 24.26 11.43
N VAL A 206 -26.17 24.75 10.27
CA VAL A 206 -26.69 25.96 9.63
C VAL A 206 -28.17 25.84 9.26
N LEU A 207 -28.59 24.72 8.66
CA LEU A 207 -30.00 24.48 8.34
C LEU A 207 -30.89 24.50 9.59
N ALA A 208 -30.45 23.84 10.67
CA ALA A 208 -31.20 23.76 11.93
C ALA A 208 -31.36 25.12 12.62
N SER A 209 -30.36 26.00 12.50
CA SER A 209 -30.39 27.35 13.11
C SER A 209 -31.33 28.34 12.42
N GLY A 210 -31.82 28.02 11.21
CA GLY A 210 -32.63 28.95 10.41
C GLY A 210 -31.83 30.12 9.79
N ALA A 211 -30.50 30.10 9.87
CA ALA A 211 -29.62 31.19 9.41
C ALA A 211 -29.66 31.44 7.88
N GLY A 212 -30.33 30.60 7.10
CA GLY A 212 -30.61 30.84 5.69
C GLY A 212 -29.40 30.89 4.78
N GLU A 213 -29.48 31.70 3.72
CA GLU A 213 -28.41 31.89 2.74
C GLU A 213 -27.14 32.48 3.38
N HIS A 214 -27.31 33.35 4.38
CA HIS A 214 -26.20 33.95 5.13
C HIS A 214 -25.43 32.90 5.92
N GLY A 215 -26.12 32.04 6.68
CA GLY A 215 -25.46 30.97 7.41
C GLY A 215 -24.68 30.02 6.51
N ILE A 216 -25.25 29.69 5.33
CA ILE A 216 -24.57 28.80 4.36
C ILE A 216 -23.35 29.49 3.77
N ALA A 217 -23.44 30.77 3.42
CA ALA A 217 -22.29 31.55 2.94
C ALA A 217 -21.18 31.64 3.99
N THR A 218 -21.53 31.89 5.26
CA THR A 218 -20.56 31.95 6.37
C THR A 218 -19.88 30.61 6.60
N ALA A 219 -20.62 29.50 6.66
CA ALA A 219 -20.03 28.18 6.81
C ALA A 219 -19.12 27.80 5.63
N LEU A 220 -19.54 28.12 4.41
CA LEU A 220 -18.70 27.87 3.23
C LEU A 220 -17.42 28.74 3.26
N HIS A 221 -17.50 29.99 3.72
CA HIS A 221 -16.32 30.83 3.92
C HIS A 221 -15.38 30.25 4.98
N GLN A 222 -15.90 29.74 6.10
CA GLN A 222 -15.09 29.12 7.15
C GLN A 222 -14.38 27.85 6.66
N VAL A 223 -15.03 27.05 5.82
CA VAL A 223 -14.46 25.82 5.25
C VAL A 223 -13.42 26.12 4.16
N THR A 224 -13.69 27.09 3.30
CA THR A 224 -12.88 27.32 2.10
C THR A 224 -11.82 28.41 2.27
N GLY A 225 -12.00 29.30 3.25
CA GLY A 225 -11.20 30.52 3.42
C GLY A 225 -11.42 31.57 2.31
N LEU A 226 -12.26 31.30 1.32
CA LEU A 226 -12.51 32.18 0.18
C LEU A 226 -13.78 33.01 0.40
N PRO A 227 -13.86 34.27 -0.07
CA PRO A 227 -15.11 35.01 -0.03
C PRO A 227 -16.19 34.29 -0.84
N VAL A 228 -17.43 34.32 -0.34
CA VAL A 228 -18.58 33.60 -0.89
C VAL A 228 -19.67 34.59 -1.24
N SER A 229 -20.26 34.43 -2.43
CA SER A 229 -21.47 35.15 -2.82
C SER A 229 -22.62 34.19 -3.12
N VAL A 230 -23.80 34.55 -2.61
CA VAL A 230 -25.08 33.92 -2.96
C VAL A 230 -25.89 34.93 -3.73
N GLU A 231 -26.26 34.61 -4.96
CA GLU A 231 -27.07 35.46 -5.82
C GLU A 231 -28.40 34.77 -6.15
N ASP A 232 -29.49 35.53 -6.25
CA ASP A 232 -30.75 35.02 -6.78
C ASP A 232 -30.67 34.77 -8.30
N ARG A 233 -31.73 34.24 -8.92
CA ARG A 233 -31.75 34.04 -10.38
C ARG A 233 -31.49 35.31 -11.20
N PHE A 234 -31.76 36.49 -10.66
CA PHE A 234 -31.63 37.78 -11.33
C PHE A 234 -30.26 38.43 -11.15
N GLY A 235 -29.40 37.87 -10.28
CA GLY A 235 -28.09 38.43 -9.97
C GLY A 235 -28.11 39.45 -8.83
N ASN A 236 -29.19 39.51 -8.05
CA ASN A 236 -29.20 40.27 -6.80
C ASN A 236 -28.47 39.46 -5.73
N LEU A 237 -27.59 40.12 -4.98
CA LEU A 237 -26.89 39.51 -3.86
C LEU A 237 -27.89 39.21 -2.73
N LEU A 238 -28.00 37.94 -2.36
CA LEU A 238 -28.77 37.46 -1.21
C LEU A 238 -27.92 37.39 0.05
N ALA A 239 -26.66 36.96 -0.08
CA ALA A 239 -25.71 36.87 1.02
C ALA A 239 -24.26 36.99 0.53
N TRP A 240 -23.40 37.55 1.37
CA TRP A 240 -21.95 37.59 1.20
C TRP A 240 -21.26 37.17 2.48
N ALA A 241 -20.18 36.39 2.37
CA ALA A 241 -19.31 36.07 3.49
C ALA A 241 -17.84 36.22 3.10
N GLY A 242 -17.03 36.78 4.00
CA GLY A 242 -15.61 37.03 3.78
C GLY A 242 -15.28 38.48 3.39
N PRO A 243 -14.00 38.81 3.24
CA PRO A 243 -13.54 40.17 3.03
C PRO A 243 -13.88 40.71 1.62
N ASN A 244 -13.69 42.01 1.43
CA ASN A 244 -13.72 42.68 0.11
C ASN A 244 -15.06 42.56 -0.64
N GLN A 245 -16.19 42.64 0.07
CA GLN A 245 -17.49 42.78 -0.56
C GLN A 245 -17.55 44.07 -1.41
N PRO A 246 -17.85 43.98 -2.72
CA PRO A 246 -18.02 45.17 -3.55
C PRO A 246 -19.17 46.05 -3.06
N GLN A 247 -18.94 47.36 -2.99
CA GLN A 247 -19.97 48.35 -2.63
C GLN A 247 -20.01 49.47 -3.69
N PRO A 248 -21.10 49.63 -4.47
CA PRO A 248 -22.28 48.75 -4.53
C PRO A 248 -21.97 47.38 -5.18
N TYR A 249 -22.76 46.36 -4.87
CA TYR A 249 -22.61 45.06 -5.52
C TYR A 249 -22.94 45.16 -7.02
N PRO A 250 -22.08 44.67 -7.92
CA PRO A 250 -22.29 44.82 -9.35
C PRO A 250 -23.50 43.99 -9.81
N LYS A 251 -24.51 44.67 -10.36
CA LYS A 251 -25.68 44.00 -10.96
C LYS A 251 -25.42 43.75 -12.45
N PRO A 252 -25.36 42.48 -12.90
CA PRO A 252 -25.15 42.17 -14.30
C PRO A 252 -26.37 42.59 -15.14
N ASP A 253 -26.15 42.98 -16.39
CA ASP A 253 -27.24 43.16 -17.34
C ASP A 253 -27.96 41.83 -17.61
N ARG A 254 -29.23 41.91 -18.05
CA ARG A 254 -30.09 40.73 -18.24
C ARG A 254 -29.49 39.71 -19.21
N ASN A 255 -28.90 40.16 -20.31
CA ASN A 255 -28.36 39.27 -21.34
C ASN A 255 -27.10 38.54 -20.83
N SER A 256 -26.23 39.25 -20.10
CA SER A 256 -25.07 38.63 -19.45
C SER A 256 -25.47 37.67 -18.34
N ARG A 257 -26.52 37.98 -17.58
CA ARG A 257 -27.06 37.07 -16.57
C ARG A 257 -27.60 35.79 -17.20
N GLU A 258 -28.45 35.89 -18.22
CA GLU A 258 -29.00 34.72 -18.91
C GLU A 258 -27.91 33.84 -19.55
N ARG A 259 -26.86 34.46 -20.12
CA ARG A 259 -25.69 33.72 -20.63
C ARG A 259 -24.96 32.97 -19.52
N LEU A 260 -24.71 33.61 -18.39
CA LEU A 260 -24.08 32.96 -17.23
C LEU A 260 -24.90 31.76 -16.75
N LEU A 261 -26.21 31.93 -16.58
CA LEU A 261 -27.10 30.84 -16.16
C LEU A 261 -27.10 29.69 -17.16
N LYS A 262 -27.10 29.97 -18.48
CA LYS A 262 -26.99 28.95 -19.53
C LYS A 262 -25.65 28.22 -19.47
N THR A 263 -24.55 28.93 -19.31
CA THR A 263 -23.21 28.32 -19.18
C THR A 263 -23.14 27.39 -17.97
N LEU A 264 -23.60 27.86 -16.81
CA LEU A 264 -23.73 27.04 -15.61
C LEU A 264 -24.80 25.95 -15.73
N ALA A 265 -25.73 26.07 -16.69
CA ALA A 265 -26.76 25.07 -16.92
C ALA A 265 -26.20 23.80 -17.58
N VAL A 266 -25.20 23.94 -18.44
CA VAL A 266 -24.60 22.87 -19.26
C VAL A 266 -23.95 21.78 -18.41
N ARG A 267 -23.39 22.14 -17.25
CA ARG A 267 -22.78 21.20 -16.30
C ARG A 267 -23.49 21.28 -14.95
N SER A 268 -23.65 20.13 -14.31
CA SER A 268 -24.21 20.05 -12.96
C SER A 268 -23.21 20.47 -11.88
N ASN A 269 -21.93 20.60 -12.25
CA ASN A 269 -20.80 20.74 -11.35
C ASN A 269 -20.33 22.20 -11.28
N ALA A 270 -19.59 22.53 -10.24
CA ALA A 270 -18.96 23.83 -10.10
C ALA A 270 -17.96 24.08 -11.23
N MET A 271 -17.93 25.31 -11.75
CA MET A 271 -17.04 25.68 -12.84
C MET A 271 -16.43 27.07 -12.66
N ARG A 272 -15.21 27.22 -13.16
CA ARG A 272 -14.50 28.50 -13.18
C ARG A 272 -15.11 29.43 -14.21
N ILE A 273 -15.45 30.64 -13.78
CA ILE A 273 -15.93 31.74 -14.62
C ILE A 273 -15.19 33.01 -14.20
N LYS A 274 -14.19 33.41 -14.99
CA LYS A 274 -13.29 34.53 -14.65
C LYS A 274 -12.69 34.33 -13.24
N GLU A 275 -12.86 35.31 -12.36
CA GLU A 275 -12.31 35.37 -10.99
C GLU A 275 -13.17 34.62 -9.96
N ARG A 276 -14.10 33.76 -10.38
CA ARG A 276 -14.94 32.99 -9.44
C ARG A 276 -15.11 31.55 -9.87
N VAL A 277 -15.27 30.65 -8.90
CA VAL A 277 -15.81 29.30 -9.12
C VAL A 277 -17.29 29.36 -8.77
N ALA A 278 -18.16 29.06 -9.72
CA ALA A 278 -19.60 29.21 -9.57
C ALA A 278 -20.35 27.92 -9.87
N ILE A 279 -21.47 27.72 -9.20
CA ILE A 279 -22.40 26.62 -9.44
C ILE A 279 -23.84 27.13 -9.46
N LEU A 280 -24.66 26.51 -10.30
CA LEU A 280 -26.08 26.83 -10.37
C LEU A 280 -26.83 26.15 -9.22
N VAL A 281 -27.57 26.93 -8.45
CA VAL A 281 -28.43 26.42 -7.37
C VAL A 281 -29.80 26.13 -7.97
N ARG A 282 -30.19 24.86 -7.97
CA ARG A 282 -31.44 24.39 -8.61
C ARG A 282 -32.22 23.48 -7.68
N SER A 283 -33.55 23.59 -7.71
CA SER A 283 -34.45 22.56 -7.19
C SER A 283 -35.31 22.04 -8.34
N ARG A 284 -35.23 20.73 -8.60
CA ARG A 284 -35.82 20.09 -9.79
C ARG A 284 -35.43 20.86 -11.08
N ALA A 285 -36.40 21.34 -11.85
CA ALA A 285 -36.17 22.13 -13.05
C ALA A 285 -36.02 23.64 -12.81
N ALA A 286 -36.23 24.12 -11.58
CA ALA A 286 -36.24 25.54 -11.26
C ALA A 286 -34.84 26.03 -10.82
N VAL A 287 -34.36 27.08 -11.48
CA VAL A 287 -33.16 27.82 -11.06
C VAL A 287 -33.53 28.76 -9.92
N LEU A 288 -32.89 28.56 -8.77
CA LEU A 288 -33.10 29.36 -7.57
C LEU A 288 -32.06 30.49 -7.46
N GLY A 289 -30.83 30.23 -7.89
CA GLY A 289 -29.75 31.20 -7.79
C GLY A 289 -28.40 30.68 -8.27
N VAL A 290 -27.34 31.41 -7.92
CA VAL A 290 -25.95 31.05 -8.17
C VAL A 290 -25.17 31.18 -6.85
N LEU A 291 -24.39 30.16 -6.52
CA LEU A 291 -23.45 30.16 -5.40
C LEU A 291 -22.04 30.24 -5.98
N SER A 292 -21.22 31.16 -5.48
CA SER A 292 -19.85 31.37 -5.99
C SER A 292 -18.82 31.52 -4.88
N LEU A 293 -17.63 30.94 -5.10
CA LEU A 293 -16.39 31.30 -4.43
C LEU A 293 -15.68 32.38 -5.25
N ILE A 294 -15.34 33.50 -4.63
CA ILE A 294 -14.58 34.58 -5.23
C ILE A 294 -13.11 34.26 -5.06
N ASP A 295 -12.43 34.00 -6.17
CA ASP A 295 -11.10 33.45 -6.20
C ASP A 295 -10.29 34.02 -7.38
N PRO A 296 -9.90 35.31 -7.29
CA PRO A 296 -9.07 35.97 -8.30
C PRO A 296 -7.64 35.42 -8.34
N GLU A 297 -7.15 34.89 -7.22
CA GLU A 297 -5.79 34.35 -7.04
C GLU A 297 -5.67 32.88 -7.45
N LEU A 298 -6.74 32.25 -7.97
CA LEU A 298 -6.76 30.86 -8.42
C LEU A 298 -6.36 29.84 -7.33
N ARG A 299 -6.80 30.09 -6.09
CA ARG A 299 -6.52 29.29 -4.90
C ARG A 299 -7.47 28.11 -4.71
N ALA A 300 -8.66 28.13 -5.30
CA ALA A 300 -9.63 27.06 -5.15
C ALA A 300 -9.12 25.76 -5.80
N GLN A 301 -8.89 24.75 -4.97
CA GLN A 301 -8.54 23.38 -5.36
C GLN A 301 -9.77 22.48 -5.24
N ASN A 302 -9.59 21.17 -5.44
CA ASN A 302 -10.68 20.19 -5.40
C ASN A 302 -11.47 20.25 -4.09
N GLU A 303 -10.81 20.43 -2.93
CA GLU A 303 -11.49 20.50 -1.63
C GLU A 303 -12.48 21.68 -1.56
N GLN A 304 -12.11 22.86 -2.07
CA GLN A 304 -13.01 24.03 -2.09
C GLN A 304 -14.15 23.84 -3.11
N VAL A 305 -13.87 23.19 -4.24
CA VAL A 305 -14.89 22.88 -5.26
C VAL A 305 -15.91 21.88 -4.72
N GLU A 306 -15.48 20.82 -4.04
CA GLU A 306 -16.36 19.85 -3.39
C GLU A 306 -17.22 20.49 -2.30
N ALA A 307 -16.64 21.38 -1.48
CA ALA A 307 -17.38 22.14 -0.48
C ALA A 307 -18.45 23.04 -1.10
N LEU A 308 -18.14 23.70 -2.23
CA LEU A 308 -19.07 24.54 -2.99
C LEU A 308 -20.24 23.72 -3.57
N GLU A 309 -19.96 22.55 -4.13
CA GLU A 309 -20.98 21.63 -4.67
C GLU A 309 -21.92 21.13 -3.58
N TYR A 310 -21.35 20.75 -2.44
CA TYR A 310 -22.11 20.30 -1.29
C TYR A 310 -22.99 21.43 -0.72
N ALA A 311 -22.42 22.63 -0.53
CA ALA A 311 -23.16 23.80 -0.07
C ALA A 311 -24.29 24.21 -1.02
N SER A 312 -24.10 24.06 -2.35
CA SER A 312 -25.14 24.32 -3.35
C SER A 312 -26.36 23.42 -3.17
N THR A 313 -26.14 22.14 -2.85
CA THR A 313 -27.23 21.18 -2.59
C THR A 313 -28.05 21.60 -1.37
N ILE A 314 -27.36 21.96 -0.29
CA ILE A 314 -27.99 22.43 0.96
C ILE A 314 -28.75 23.75 0.72
N LEU A 315 -28.14 24.70 -0.01
CA LEU A 315 -28.76 25.97 -0.34
C LEU A 315 -29.99 25.80 -1.22
N ALA A 316 -29.99 24.85 -2.17
CA ALA A 316 -31.15 24.55 -2.99
C ALA A 316 -32.35 24.08 -2.14
N MET A 317 -32.11 23.25 -1.14
CA MET A 317 -33.14 22.80 -0.21
C MET A 317 -33.69 23.96 0.62
N GLU A 318 -32.82 24.83 1.15
CA GLU A 318 -33.24 25.97 1.96
C GLU A 318 -34.02 27.01 1.16
N LEU A 319 -33.56 27.37 -0.04
CA LEU A 319 -34.27 28.29 -0.93
C LEU A 319 -35.61 27.72 -1.40
N PHE A 320 -35.68 26.40 -1.64
CA PHE A 320 -36.95 25.74 -1.96
C PHE A 320 -37.92 25.80 -0.78
N ARG A 321 -37.46 25.46 0.43
CA ARG A 321 -38.27 25.52 1.66
C ARG A 321 -38.84 26.93 1.88
N ARG A 322 -38.00 27.96 1.78
CA ARG A 322 -38.42 29.36 1.94
C ARG A 322 -39.48 29.78 0.91
N ARG A 323 -39.28 29.39 -0.35
CA ARG A 323 -40.25 29.68 -1.40
C ARG A 323 -41.58 28.99 -1.16
N SER A 324 -41.56 27.71 -0.76
CA SER A 324 -42.79 26.99 -0.42
C SER A 324 -43.53 27.64 0.74
N LEU A 325 -42.83 28.08 1.80
CA LEU A 325 -43.44 28.81 2.91
C LEU A 325 -44.09 30.12 2.44
N ALA A 326 -43.39 30.91 1.63
CA ALA A 326 -43.93 32.16 1.09
C ALA A 326 -45.15 31.94 0.17
N GLU A 327 -45.13 30.89 -0.66
CA GLU A 327 -46.26 30.53 -1.51
C GLU A 327 -47.48 30.09 -0.68
N THR A 328 -47.28 29.29 0.37
CA THR A 328 -48.37 28.89 1.28
C THR A 328 -48.95 30.06 2.07
N GLU A 329 -48.12 31.00 2.55
CA GLU A 329 -48.57 32.19 3.26
C GLU A 329 -49.39 33.11 2.34
N LEU A 330 -48.95 33.31 1.10
CA LEU A 330 -49.68 34.07 0.10
C LEU A 330 -51.02 33.42 -0.26
N ALA A 331 -51.09 32.09 -0.33
CA ALA A 331 -52.34 31.37 -0.55
C ALA A 331 -53.31 31.59 0.62
N LEU A 332 -52.85 31.39 1.86
CA LEU A 332 -53.65 31.63 3.06
C LEU A 332 -54.18 33.07 3.16
N ARG A 333 -53.34 34.06 2.81
CA ARG A 333 -53.77 35.48 2.78
C ARG A 333 -54.85 35.74 1.73
N ARG A 334 -54.77 35.10 0.56
CA ARG A 334 -55.78 35.26 -0.50
C ARG A 334 -57.10 34.61 -0.10
N GLU A 335 -57.06 33.41 0.46
CA GLU A 335 -58.24 32.71 0.98
C GLU A 335 -58.91 33.54 2.08
N LEU A 336 -58.15 34.03 3.06
CA LEU A 336 -58.68 34.92 4.10
C LEU A 336 -59.34 36.18 3.53
N LEU A 337 -58.70 36.83 2.54
CA LEU A 337 -59.27 38.00 1.89
C LEU A 337 -60.60 37.66 1.18
N GLU A 338 -60.65 36.50 0.53
CA GLU A 338 -61.86 36.02 -0.16
C GLU A 338 -62.99 35.73 0.84
N ASP A 339 -62.69 35.11 1.98
CA ASP A 339 -63.69 34.88 3.02
C ASP A 339 -64.25 36.18 3.59
N LEU A 340 -63.37 37.15 3.85
CA LEU A 340 -63.76 38.46 4.40
C LEU A 340 -64.56 39.30 3.40
N LEU A 341 -64.23 39.20 2.10
CA LEU A 341 -64.94 39.92 1.04
C LEU A 341 -66.30 39.29 0.71
N THR A 342 -66.40 37.96 0.74
CA THR A 342 -67.64 37.24 0.40
C THR A 342 -68.58 37.05 1.60
N GLY A 343 -68.03 37.04 2.82
CA GLY A 343 -68.76 36.80 4.07
C GLY A 343 -69.27 35.37 4.23
N THR A 344 -68.72 34.40 3.48
CA THR A 344 -69.30 33.05 3.36
C THR A 344 -68.74 32.03 4.36
N ASP A 345 -67.48 32.17 4.78
CA ASP A 345 -66.82 31.26 5.74
C ASP A 345 -66.20 32.03 6.92
N VAL A 346 -67.05 32.48 7.84
CA VAL A 346 -66.65 33.25 9.02
C VAL A 346 -65.72 32.44 9.95
N ALA A 347 -65.97 31.14 10.10
CA ALA A 347 -65.16 30.28 10.96
C ALA A 347 -63.76 30.02 10.36
N GLY A 348 -63.67 29.78 9.04
CA GLY A 348 -62.40 29.67 8.33
C GLY A 348 -61.62 30.98 8.29
N ALA A 349 -62.30 32.13 8.19
CA ALA A 349 -61.67 33.44 8.30
C ALA A 349 -60.96 33.64 9.66
N TYR A 350 -61.62 33.26 10.77
CA TYR A 350 -60.99 33.33 12.10
C TYR A 350 -59.78 32.41 12.22
N ALA A 351 -59.90 31.14 11.78
CA ALA A 351 -58.79 30.18 11.85
C ALA A 351 -57.60 30.59 10.96
N ARG A 352 -57.85 31.10 9.76
CA ARG A 352 -56.80 31.59 8.84
C ARG A 352 -56.17 32.89 9.33
N ALA A 353 -56.94 33.77 9.97
CA ALA A 353 -56.40 34.97 10.60
C ALA A 353 -55.48 34.62 11.78
N GLU A 354 -55.91 33.70 12.66
CA GLU A 354 -55.09 33.21 13.77
C GLU A 354 -53.79 32.56 13.25
N ALA A 355 -53.86 31.73 12.20
CA ALA A 355 -52.69 31.12 11.57
C ALA A 355 -51.71 32.15 10.94
N LEU A 356 -52.20 33.33 10.56
CA LEU A 356 -51.40 34.46 10.07
C LEU A 356 -50.98 35.43 11.20
N GLY A 357 -51.34 35.15 12.45
CA GLY A 357 -51.02 35.99 13.62
C GLY A 357 -51.90 37.23 13.75
N HIS A 358 -53.09 37.23 13.15
CA HIS A 358 -54.08 38.30 13.25
C HIS A 358 -55.24 37.88 14.15
N ASP A 359 -55.63 38.73 15.08
CA ASP A 359 -56.85 38.54 15.86
C ASP A 359 -58.00 39.31 15.23
N LEU A 360 -58.99 38.58 14.73
CA LEU A 360 -60.23 39.15 14.20
C LEU A 360 -61.36 39.14 15.22
N HIS A 361 -61.18 38.52 16.40
CA HIS A 361 -62.12 38.65 17.49
C HIS A 361 -61.88 40.04 18.09
N GLY A 362 -62.79 40.98 17.81
CA GLY A 362 -62.70 42.32 18.38
C GLY A 362 -62.60 42.27 19.91
N PRO A 363 -62.13 43.35 20.57
CA PRO A 363 -62.06 43.40 22.02
C PRO A 363 -63.43 43.04 22.60
N THR A 364 -63.48 41.99 23.44
CA THR A 364 -64.68 41.62 24.19
C THR A 364 -65.07 42.80 25.07
N MET A 365 -66.21 43.43 24.79
CA MET A 365 -66.84 44.41 25.68
C MET A 365 -67.34 43.76 26.96
#